data_AF-A0A2V9UIV9-F1
#
_entry.id   AF-A0A2V9UIV9-F1
#
_cell.length_a   1.000
_cell.length_b   1.000
_cell.length_c   1.000
_cell.angle_alpha   90.00
_cell.angle_beta   90.00
_cell.angle_gamma   90.00
#
_symmetry.space_group_name_H-M   'P 1'
#
loop_
_entity.id
_entity.type
_entity.pdbx_description
1 polymer ?
#
loop_
_entity_poly.entity_id
_entity_poly.type
_entity_poly.pdbx_seq_one_letter_code
_entity_poly.pdbx_strand_id
1 'polypeptide(L)'
;MRPLLARIALFSLPLLSCLSFAADPQWVEVRSPHFSVITDAGEKRGRDVALHFEQMRAVFGALMTTAHVNLPVPLQIVAFRSTKEMRQVAPMFNGKPTELAGLFQGGQDRSFIMLDMSVEDPWRVVFHEYAHQLMNGTMSAPLDPWFEEGFAEYFSNIEVDNKEARVGNIPNQTFQILQQLGMVKVADLFRVQQHSKTYNETGDRRTTFYAESGLAVHYLYDNQLIPKLAVYFDALQNQKKPVEQAIQEAFGMSAAQFDKALYGYFTSGRNMFYRVPTPVGIVPGQFTVAPVSVTDARATLADIHAHSPDHKDQALAEFQDVLKIEPENAFALRGAGYAYLQLRDFEHAAEKFRRAAQLNTADPRVHYYYAMLLSQQRAGDDARAAEIKKELLAAINLDPTLADAFSLLGYTQAVSGEPEKGLETLKKAIVLSPRNEHYLFNLANVYMTNRKSDEAIALFRTLAGSADREMSMRANQALAQAENYKAQSQAYTMQIENRDSGVPLRTRESTVALRTNDAADSPISTQPANVPAPKPVKFIKGKLMGVDCAGSPEALLAVSVGAKSLKLHVGDASHAIVMGADQFSCDWKNKNVAINYRERPDGDGDLVSIEIQ
;
A
#
# COMPACT_ATOMS: atom_id res chain seq x y z
N MET A 1 52.57 65.18 -58.50
CA MET A 1 51.15 65.34 -58.08
C MET A 1 50.38 64.08 -58.43
N ARG A 2 49.44 63.72 -57.54
CA ARG A 2 48.44 62.61 -57.56
C ARG A 2 48.85 61.30 -56.86
N PRO A 3 48.23 60.96 -55.71
CA PRO A 3 48.25 59.60 -55.16
C PRO A 3 47.14 58.75 -55.81
N LEU A 4 47.45 57.48 -56.11
CA LEU A 4 46.48 56.49 -56.58
C LEU A 4 45.80 55.82 -55.38
N LEU A 5 44.48 55.99 -55.29
CA LEU A 5 43.58 55.28 -54.39
C LEU A 5 43.28 53.88 -54.95
N ALA A 6 43.55 52.85 -54.15
CA ALA A 6 43.16 51.47 -54.43
C ALA A 6 41.69 51.24 -54.06
N ARG A 7 40.90 50.73 -55.01
CA ARG A 7 39.50 50.33 -54.86
C ARG A 7 39.41 48.96 -54.19
N ILE A 8 38.70 48.87 -53.07
CA ILE A 8 38.28 47.63 -52.42
C ILE A 8 36.97 47.19 -53.08
N ALA A 9 36.94 45.97 -53.63
CA ALA A 9 35.73 45.33 -54.17
C ALA A 9 35.04 44.54 -53.04
N LEU A 10 33.76 44.84 -52.79
CA LEU A 10 32.89 44.05 -51.91
C LEU A 10 32.53 42.72 -52.58
N PHE A 11 32.76 41.60 -51.89
CA PHE A 11 32.14 40.32 -52.20
C PHE A 11 30.93 40.10 -51.29
N SER A 12 29.75 40.00 -51.90
CA SER A 12 28.49 39.60 -51.25
C SER A 12 28.42 38.07 -51.14
N LEU A 13 28.42 37.53 -49.91
CA LEU A 13 28.08 36.12 -49.63
C LEU A 13 26.56 35.96 -49.46
N PRO A 14 25.94 34.91 -50.01
CA PRO A 14 24.55 34.60 -49.76
C PRO A 14 24.41 33.91 -48.39
N LEU A 15 23.55 34.46 -47.53
CA LEU A 15 23.09 33.81 -46.30
C LEU A 15 22.19 32.62 -46.69
N LEU A 16 22.69 31.40 -46.55
CA LEU A 16 21.85 30.21 -46.44
C LEU A 16 21.20 30.22 -45.05
N SER A 17 19.92 30.57 -45.00
CA SER A 17 19.05 30.32 -43.86
C SER A 17 18.77 28.82 -43.77
N CYS A 18 19.50 28.12 -42.89
CA CYS A 18 19.11 26.78 -42.45
C CYS A 18 17.76 26.88 -41.70
N LEU A 19 16.68 26.52 -42.37
CA LEU A 19 15.44 26.13 -41.71
C LEU A 19 15.74 24.86 -40.90
N SER A 20 15.97 25.01 -39.60
CA SER A 20 15.93 23.89 -38.68
C SER A 20 14.49 23.39 -38.63
N PHE A 21 14.17 22.32 -39.33
CA PHE A 21 13.01 21.53 -38.98
C PHE A 21 13.20 21.12 -37.51
N ALA A 22 12.28 21.51 -36.63
CA ALA A 22 12.25 20.98 -35.28
C ALA A 22 12.13 19.45 -35.44
N ALA A 23 13.21 18.74 -35.13
CA ALA A 23 13.17 17.28 -35.07
C ALA A 23 12.02 16.88 -34.12
N ASP A 24 11.29 15.82 -34.47
CA ASP A 24 10.26 15.29 -33.59
C ASP A 24 10.84 15.12 -32.18
N PRO A 25 10.07 15.45 -31.12
CA PRO A 25 10.56 15.27 -29.75
C PRO A 25 11.08 13.84 -29.58
N GLN A 26 12.38 13.72 -29.33
CA GLN A 26 13.00 12.43 -29.11
C GLN A 26 12.61 11.97 -27.70
N TRP A 27 11.68 11.02 -27.64
CA TRP A 27 11.31 10.36 -26.39
C TRP A 27 12.49 9.52 -25.88
N VAL A 28 12.71 9.57 -24.57
CA VAL A 28 13.71 8.75 -23.89
C VAL A 28 13.10 8.13 -22.64
N GLU A 29 13.59 6.96 -22.27
CA GLU A 29 13.31 6.32 -21.00
C GLU A 29 14.55 6.42 -20.12
N VAL A 30 14.38 7.01 -18.93
CA VAL A 30 15.39 7.00 -17.88
C VAL A 30 14.97 6.00 -16.83
N ARG A 31 15.83 5.01 -16.55
CA ARG A 31 15.59 4.01 -15.49
C ARG A 31 16.55 4.21 -14.34
N SER A 32 15.98 4.35 -13.15
CA SER A 32 16.66 4.30 -11.85
C SER A 32 16.38 2.95 -11.18
N PRO A 33 16.93 2.67 -9.98
CA PRO A 33 16.67 1.40 -9.29
C PRO A 33 15.19 1.04 -9.10
N HIS A 34 14.31 2.02 -8.86
CA HIS A 34 12.89 1.80 -8.57
C HIS A 34 11.93 2.44 -9.58
N PHE A 35 12.38 3.32 -10.48
CA PHE A 35 11.51 4.06 -11.37
C PHE A 35 11.93 4.00 -12.83
N SER A 36 10.93 4.03 -13.69
CA SER A 36 11.06 4.37 -15.12
C SER A 36 10.38 5.71 -15.37
N VAL A 37 11.10 6.61 -16.03
CA VAL A 37 10.61 7.91 -16.48
C VAL A 37 10.67 7.94 -18.01
N ILE A 38 9.50 7.97 -18.64
CA ILE A 38 9.39 8.18 -20.10
C ILE A 38 9.18 9.68 -20.33
N THR A 39 9.98 10.31 -21.18
CA THR A 39 9.94 11.77 -21.32
C THR A 39 10.30 12.27 -22.71
N ASP A 40 9.62 13.32 -23.17
CA ASP A 40 9.98 14.14 -24.33
C ASP A 40 10.66 15.46 -23.95
N ALA A 41 10.91 15.67 -22.65
CA ALA A 41 11.57 16.84 -22.10
C ALA A 41 13.11 16.75 -22.16
N GLY A 42 13.63 15.62 -22.65
CA GLY A 42 15.05 15.33 -22.80
C GLY A 42 15.69 14.63 -21.60
N GLU A 43 16.84 14.02 -21.84
CA GLU A 43 17.53 13.16 -20.87
C GLU A 43 17.79 13.82 -19.51
N LYS A 44 18.28 15.08 -19.51
CA LYS A 44 18.61 15.78 -18.27
C LYS A 44 17.39 15.89 -17.34
N ARG A 45 16.25 16.34 -17.87
CA ARG A 45 15.01 16.46 -17.10
C ARG A 45 14.50 15.09 -16.65
N GLY A 46 14.60 14.06 -17.49
CA GLY A 46 14.25 12.69 -17.10
C GLY A 46 15.09 12.17 -15.93
N ARG A 47 16.40 12.44 -15.91
CA ARG A 47 17.29 12.10 -14.78
C ARG A 47 16.94 12.87 -13.52
N ASP A 48 16.63 14.16 -13.65
CA ASP A 48 16.23 15.00 -12.51
C ASP A 48 14.92 14.50 -11.88
N VAL A 49 13.93 14.13 -12.70
CA VAL A 49 12.68 13.51 -12.24
C VAL A 49 12.96 12.19 -11.53
N ALA A 50 13.70 11.27 -12.15
CA ALA A 50 14.01 9.97 -11.56
C ALA A 50 14.74 10.12 -10.22
N LEU A 51 15.70 11.04 -10.14
CA LEU A 51 16.42 11.35 -8.90
C LEU A 51 15.46 11.83 -7.81
N HIS A 52 14.56 12.76 -8.12
CA HIS A 52 13.63 13.32 -7.16
C HIS A 52 12.72 12.23 -6.56
N PHE A 53 12.23 11.30 -7.38
CA PHE A 53 11.42 10.17 -6.90
C PHE A 53 12.22 9.20 -6.03
N GLU A 54 13.45 8.85 -6.42
CA GLU A 54 14.33 8.02 -5.59
C GLU A 54 14.60 8.67 -4.24
N GLN A 55 14.83 9.98 -4.23
CA GLN A 55 15.05 10.76 -3.02
C GLN A 55 13.81 10.79 -2.11
N MET A 56 12.64 11.09 -2.65
CA MET A 56 11.39 11.12 -1.88
C MET A 56 11.05 9.74 -1.31
N ARG A 57 11.24 8.68 -2.09
CA ARG A 57 11.11 7.29 -1.64
C ARG A 57 12.03 6.97 -0.45
N ALA A 58 13.27 7.40 -0.55
CA ALA A 58 14.27 7.26 0.51
C ALA A 58 13.87 8.01 1.79
N VAL A 59 13.42 9.25 1.65
CA VAL A 59 12.96 10.09 2.78
C VAL A 59 11.74 9.46 3.44
N PHE A 60 10.80 8.90 2.67
CA PHE A 60 9.67 8.15 3.21
C PHE A 60 10.15 6.99 4.09
N GLY A 61 11.08 6.16 3.59
CA GLY A 61 11.64 5.05 4.37
C GLY A 61 12.28 5.51 5.68
N ALA A 62 12.99 6.65 5.65
CA ALA A 62 13.58 7.24 6.86
C ALA A 62 12.53 7.76 7.85
N LEU A 63 11.50 8.47 7.38
CA LEU A 63 10.43 9.00 8.23
C LEU A 63 9.58 7.89 8.86
N MET A 64 9.32 6.83 8.10
CA MET A 64 8.51 5.70 8.53
C MET A 64 9.34 4.61 9.22
N THR A 65 10.66 4.79 9.32
CA THR A 65 11.61 3.83 9.91
C THR A 65 11.44 2.42 9.32
N THR A 66 11.35 2.34 7.98
CA THR A 66 11.20 1.08 7.24
C THR A 66 12.26 0.96 6.14
N ALA A 67 12.89 -0.22 6.08
CA ALA A 67 13.84 -0.57 5.03
C ALA A 67 13.15 -1.02 3.74
N HIS A 68 11.91 -1.51 3.85
CA HIS A 68 11.12 -1.99 2.74
C HIS A 68 10.01 -0.98 2.47
N VAL A 69 10.13 -0.27 1.35
CA VAL A 69 9.11 0.67 0.90
C VAL A 69 8.50 0.06 -0.35
N ASN A 70 7.20 -0.19 -0.39
CA ASN A 70 6.56 -0.82 -1.55
C ASN A 70 5.50 0.11 -2.13
N LEU A 71 5.13 -0.14 -3.38
CA LEU A 71 3.97 0.46 -4.02
C LEU A 71 2.93 -0.64 -4.24
N PRO A 72 1.63 -0.34 -4.08
CA PRO A 72 0.58 -1.35 -4.23
C PRO A 72 0.47 -1.84 -5.67
N VAL A 73 0.76 -0.97 -6.63
CA VAL A 73 0.86 -1.25 -8.06
C VAL A 73 2.07 -0.53 -8.65
N PRO A 74 2.66 -1.04 -9.75
CA PRO A 74 3.74 -0.35 -10.46
C PRO A 74 3.37 1.09 -10.83
N LEU A 75 4.36 1.99 -10.76
CA LEU A 75 4.21 3.40 -11.07
C LEU A 75 5.00 3.76 -12.34
N GLN A 76 4.31 4.27 -13.36
CA GLN A 76 4.96 4.85 -14.54
C GLN A 76 4.94 6.37 -14.44
N ILE A 77 6.12 6.97 -14.55
CA ILE A 77 6.25 8.42 -14.60
C ILE A 77 6.40 8.83 -16.06
N VAL A 78 5.62 9.81 -16.49
CA VAL A 78 5.67 10.42 -17.81
C VAL A 78 5.87 11.92 -17.66
N ALA A 79 7.05 12.39 -18.06
CA ALA A 79 7.43 13.80 -17.91
C ALA A 79 7.35 14.50 -19.27
N PHE A 80 6.40 15.41 -19.41
CA PHE A 80 6.14 16.16 -20.63
C PHE A 80 6.97 17.43 -20.69
N ARG A 81 7.42 17.80 -21.88
CA ARG A 81 8.22 19.02 -22.09
C ARG A 81 7.45 20.30 -21.82
N SER A 82 6.11 20.28 -21.99
CA SER A 82 5.22 21.42 -21.73
C SER A 82 3.78 21.00 -21.46
N THR A 83 2.98 21.96 -20.98
CA THR A 83 1.53 21.83 -20.76
C THR A 83 0.79 21.35 -22.01
N LYS A 84 1.25 21.74 -23.21
CA LYS A 84 0.58 21.39 -24.47
C LYS A 84 0.60 19.88 -24.72
N GLU A 85 1.72 19.22 -24.45
CA GLU A 85 1.84 17.78 -24.64
C GLU A 85 1.08 17.02 -23.55
N MET A 86 1.20 17.46 -22.29
CA MET A 86 0.48 16.82 -21.18
C MET A 86 -1.05 16.89 -21.32
N ARG A 87 -1.59 18.01 -21.82
CA ARG A 87 -3.05 18.16 -22.06
C ARG A 87 -3.65 17.12 -23.01
N GLN A 88 -2.83 16.44 -23.83
CA GLN A 88 -3.32 15.41 -24.76
C GLN A 88 -3.78 14.14 -24.05
N VAL A 89 -3.27 13.88 -22.84
CA VAL A 89 -3.59 12.68 -22.05
C VAL A 89 -4.25 13.01 -20.71
N ALA A 90 -4.42 14.30 -20.40
CA ALA A 90 -5.01 14.74 -19.15
C ALA A 90 -6.49 14.32 -19.06
N PRO A 91 -6.95 13.89 -17.86
CA PRO A 91 -8.35 13.52 -17.64
C PRO A 91 -9.26 14.74 -17.78
N MET A 92 -10.53 14.49 -18.08
CA MET A 92 -11.50 15.53 -18.41
C MET A 92 -12.30 15.94 -17.18
N PHE A 93 -12.38 17.24 -16.91
CA PHE A 93 -13.27 17.83 -15.91
C PHE A 93 -14.24 18.78 -16.59
N ASN A 94 -15.55 18.50 -16.49
CA ASN A 94 -16.61 19.23 -17.19
C ASN A 94 -16.36 19.36 -18.71
N GLY A 95 -15.86 18.29 -19.34
CA GLY A 95 -15.58 18.24 -20.77
C GLY A 95 -14.35 19.03 -21.21
N LYS A 96 -13.48 19.46 -20.27
CA LYS A 96 -12.20 20.11 -20.56
C LYS A 96 -11.04 19.36 -19.92
N PRO A 97 -9.85 19.31 -20.54
CA PRO A 97 -8.68 18.72 -19.92
C PRO A 97 -8.32 19.42 -18.61
N THR A 98 -7.95 18.64 -17.60
CA THR A 98 -7.49 19.17 -16.31
C THR A 98 -6.15 19.87 -16.49
N GLU A 99 -6.04 21.12 -16.01
CA GLU A 99 -4.83 21.93 -16.13
C GLU A 99 -4.06 21.99 -14.82
N LEU A 100 -3.44 20.86 -14.46
CA LEU A 100 -2.53 20.79 -13.31
C LEU A 100 -1.10 20.54 -13.79
N ALA A 101 -0.14 21.16 -13.09
CA ALA A 101 1.29 21.03 -13.35
C ALA A 101 1.82 19.60 -13.11
N GLY A 102 1.15 18.85 -12.24
CA GLY A 102 1.38 17.44 -11.99
C GLY A 102 0.07 16.73 -11.74
N LEU A 103 -0.07 15.53 -12.28
CA LEU A 103 -1.27 14.70 -12.15
C LEU A 103 -0.87 13.30 -11.70
N PHE A 104 -1.63 12.76 -10.76
CA PHE A 104 -1.61 11.35 -10.42
C PHE A 104 -2.89 10.70 -10.96
N GLN A 105 -2.74 9.55 -11.60
CA GLN A 105 -3.84 8.74 -12.07
C GLN A 105 -3.66 7.31 -11.55
N GLY A 106 -4.51 6.92 -10.60
CA GLY A 106 -4.53 5.56 -10.08
C GLY A 106 -5.08 4.57 -11.11
N GLY A 107 -4.60 3.33 -11.06
CA GLY A 107 -5.14 2.22 -11.85
C GLY A 107 -5.01 0.89 -11.11
N GLN A 108 -5.66 -0.15 -11.64
CA GLN A 108 -5.75 -1.46 -10.98
C GLN A 108 -4.45 -2.28 -11.06
N ASP A 109 -3.67 -2.13 -12.14
CA ASP A 109 -2.39 -2.83 -12.36
C ASP A 109 -1.20 -1.91 -12.59
N ARG A 110 -1.48 -0.62 -12.75
CA ARG A 110 -0.49 0.43 -12.88
C ARG A 110 -1.11 1.77 -12.50
N SER A 111 -0.33 2.59 -11.81
CA SER A 111 -0.62 4.02 -11.64
C SER A 111 0.31 4.87 -12.51
N PHE A 112 -0.14 6.06 -12.85
CA PHE A 112 0.62 7.02 -13.65
C PHE A 112 0.85 8.31 -12.88
N ILE A 113 2.03 8.87 -13.06
CA ILE A 113 2.33 10.26 -12.74
C ILE A 113 2.66 10.97 -14.04
N MET A 114 2.01 12.10 -14.26
CA MET A 114 2.24 12.97 -15.40
C MET A 114 2.74 14.32 -14.90
N LEU A 115 3.86 14.80 -15.45
CA LEU A 115 4.51 16.03 -15.01
C LEU A 115 4.70 16.99 -16.17
N ASP A 116 4.34 18.26 -15.98
CA ASP A 116 4.69 19.35 -16.88
C ASP A 116 6.05 19.93 -16.49
N MET A 117 7.09 19.63 -17.25
CA MET A 117 8.45 20.08 -16.97
C MET A 117 8.73 21.52 -17.45
N SER A 118 7.71 22.25 -17.91
CA SER A 118 7.82 23.67 -18.27
C SER A 118 7.49 24.64 -17.13
N VAL A 119 6.89 24.13 -16.04
CA VAL A 119 6.50 24.92 -14.86
C VAL A 119 7.50 24.77 -13.72
N GLU A 120 7.44 25.68 -12.75
CA GLU A 120 8.39 25.72 -11.62
C GLU A 120 8.13 24.61 -10.60
N ASP A 121 6.86 24.34 -10.27
CA ASP A 121 6.48 23.36 -9.25
C ASP A 121 5.41 22.36 -9.76
N PRO A 122 5.81 21.31 -10.49
CA PRO A 122 4.94 20.20 -10.86
C PRO A 122 4.79 19.14 -9.75
N TRP A 123 5.39 19.35 -8.57
CA TRP A 123 5.68 18.27 -7.63
C TRP A 123 4.63 18.08 -6.55
N ARG A 124 4.10 19.18 -5.99
CA ARG A 124 3.29 19.15 -4.76
C ARG A 124 2.12 18.17 -4.81
N VAL A 125 1.25 18.29 -5.81
CA VAL A 125 0.07 17.41 -5.97
C VAL A 125 0.51 15.96 -6.14
N VAL A 126 1.56 15.74 -6.92
CA VAL A 126 2.06 14.41 -7.25
C VAL A 126 2.67 13.73 -6.02
N PHE A 127 3.41 14.46 -5.19
CA PHE A 127 4.00 13.88 -3.97
C PHE A 127 2.99 13.67 -2.85
N HIS A 128 1.88 14.43 -2.82
CA HIS A 128 0.76 14.13 -1.95
C HIS A 128 0.19 12.74 -2.26
N GLU A 129 -0.15 12.49 -3.52
CA GLU A 129 -0.70 11.21 -3.97
C GLU A 129 0.33 10.08 -3.89
N TYR A 130 1.60 10.39 -4.14
CA TYR A 130 2.69 9.43 -3.98
C TYR A 130 2.86 8.99 -2.52
N ALA A 131 2.70 9.89 -1.54
CA ALA A 131 2.72 9.53 -0.13
C ALA A 131 1.63 8.50 0.20
N HIS A 132 0.42 8.70 -0.31
CA HIS A 132 -0.68 7.74 -0.19
C HIS A 132 -0.32 6.38 -0.76
N GLN A 133 0.29 6.33 -1.96
CA GLN A 133 0.72 5.06 -2.56
C GLN A 133 1.79 4.37 -1.71
N LEU A 134 2.77 5.11 -1.16
CA LEU A 134 3.81 4.53 -0.32
C LEU A 134 3.25 3.99 1.00
N MET A 135 2.34 4.71 1.65
CA MET A 135 1.64 4.21 2.84
C MET A 135 0.82 2.96 2.52
N ASN A 136 0.06 2.96 1.42
CA ASN A 136 -0.78 1.83 1.02
C ASN A 136 0.03 0.57 0.68
N GLY A 137 1.18 0.73 0.02
CA GLY A 137 2.06 -0.39 -0.33
C GLY A 137 2.89 -0.90 0.84
N THR A 138 3.21 -0.05 1.82
CA THR A 138 4.19 -0.37 2.87
C THR A 138 3.56 -0.71 4.22
N MET A 139 2.43 -0.11 4.57
CA MET A 139 1.86 -0.21 5.90
C MET A 139 0.74 -1.23 5.97
N SER A 140 0.77 -2.10 6.99
CA SER A 140 -0.25 -3.13 7.22
C SER A 140 -1.41 -2.66 8.10
N ALA A 141 -1.16 -1.73 9.02
CA ALA A 141 -2.19 -1.20 9.91
C ALA A 141 -3.12 -0.24 9.15
N PRO A 142 -4.45 -0.34 9.34
CA PRO A 142 -5.34 0.69 8.85
C PRO A 142 -5.03 2.00 9.59
N LEU A 143 -4.96 3.09 8.86
CA LEU A 143 -4.69 4.42 9.40
C LEU A 143 -5.95 5.25 9.32
N ASP A 144 -6.18 6.10 10.32
CA ASP A 144 -7.30 7.03 10.27
C ASP A 144 -7.01 8.17 9.27
N PRO A 145 -8.03 8.71 8.59
CA PRO A 145 -7.87 9.73 7.55
C PRO A 145 -7.07 10.97 7.96
N TRP A 146 -7.17 11.39 9.23
CA TRP A 146 -6.44 12.58 9.71
C TRP A 146 -4.92 12.35 9.62
N PHE A 147 -4.45 11.12 9.86
CA PHE A 147 -3.03 10.81 9.78
C PHE A 147 -2.61 10.58 8.34
N GLU A 148 -3.40 9.87 7.53
CA GLU A 148 -3.08 9.64 6.10
C GLU A 148 -2.98 10.97 5.35
N GLU A 149 -4.00 11.83 5.42
CA GLU A 149 -3.98 13.13 4.74
C GLU A 149 -2.97 14.09 5.38
N GLY A 150 -2.85 14.08 6.71
CA GLY A 150 -1.86 14.90 7.40
C GLY A 150 -0.43 14.54 7.02
N PHE A 151 -0.13 13.25 6.87
CA PHE A 151 1.18 12.80 6.42
C PHE A 151 1.40 13.12 4.95
N ALA A 152 0.41 12.96 4.08
CA ALA A 152 0.52 13.33 2.66
C ALA A 152 0.76 14.84 2.48
N GLU A 153 0.07 15.70 3.25
CA GLU A 153 0.34 17.14 3.30
C GLU A 153 1.75 17.43 3.83
N TYR A 154 2.18 16.76 4.90
CA TYR A 154 3.53 16.92 5.43
C TYR A 154 4.61 16.50 4.40
N PHE A 155 4.40 15.38 3.72
CA PHE A 155 5.33 14.77 2.79
C PHE A 155 5.44 15.53 1.46
N SER A 156 4.33 16.07 0.95
CA SER A 156 4.31 16.84 -0.30
C SER A 156 5.07 18.17 -0.23
N ASN A 157 5.41 18.63 0.97
CA ASN A 157 6.16 19.86 1.22
C ASN A 157 7.65 19.63 1.52
N ILE A 158 8.14 18.40 1.33
CA ILE A 158 9.55 18.07 1.48
C ILE A 158 10.33 18.66 0.31
N GLU A 159 11.36 19.42 0.62
CA GLU A 159 12.29 19.94 -0.39
C GLU A 159 13.56 19.11 -0.35
N VAL A 160 13.92 18.45 -1.46
CA VAL A 160 15.15 17.65 -1.52
C VAL A 160 16.18 18.26 -2.44
N ASP A 161 17.44 18.25 -2.01
CA ASP A 161 18.60 18.50 -2.86
C ASP A 161 19.61 17.34 -2.83
N ASN A 162 20.75 17.52 -3.51
CA ASN A 162 21.78 16.49 -3.64
C ASN A 162 22.49 16.10 -2.31
N LYS A 163 22.26 16.83 -1.21
CA LYS A 163 22.93 16.64 0.07
C LYS A 163 21.95 16.35 1.20
N GLU A 164 20.81 17.03 1.22
CA GLU A 164 19.83 16.89 2.29
C GLU A 164 18.39 17.05 1.79
N ALA A 165 17.47 16.37 2.46
CA ALA A 165 16.05 16.65 2.43
C ALA A 165 15.68 17.56 3.60
N ARG A 166 14.99 18.65 3.30
CA ARG A 166 14.40 19.56 4.28
C ARG A 166 12.95 19.15 4.47
N VAL A 167 12.70 18.53 5.61
CA VAL A 167 11.39 17.95 5.97
C VAL A 167 10.74 18.83 7.03
N GLY A 168 9.42 19.01 6.97
CA GLY A 168 8.68 19.80 7.95
C GLY A 168 8.53 21.28 7.58
N ASN A 169 8.61 21.63 6.30
CA ASN A 169 8.15 22.94 5.87
C ASN A 169 6.60 22.97 5.91
N ILE A 170 6.00 23.91 6.65
CA ILE A 170 4.55 24.11 6.64
C ILE A 170 4.25 25.24 5.64
N PRO A 171 3.47 24.99 4.57
CA PRO A 171 3.16 26.03 3.60
C PRO A 171 2.51 27.25 4.25
N ASN A 172 2.90 28.44 3.80
CA ASN A 172 2.25 29.69 4.22
C ASN A 172 0.72 29.66 4.02
N GLN A 173 0.27 28.95 2.98
CA GLN A 173 -1.15 28.74 2.69
C GLN A 173 -1.88 28.00 3.82
N THR A 174 -1.25 27.01 4.46
CA THR A 174 -1.81 26.29 5.61
C THR A 174 -2.07 27.26 6.77
N PHE A 175 -1.13 28.17 7.05
CA PHE A 175 -1.32 29.21 8.07
C PHE A 175 -2.47 30.17 7.74
N GLN A 176 -2.55 30.61 6.48
CA GLN A 176 -3.62 31.50 6.02
C GLN A 176 -4.99 30.84 6.15
N ILE A 177 -5.11 29.56 5.75
CA ILE A 177 -6.34 28.77 5.87
C ILE A 177 -6.78 28.70 7.33
N LEU A 178 -5.89 28.29 8.24
CA LEU A 178 -6.25 28.11 9.65
C LEU A 178 -6.51 29.44 10.38
N GLN A 179 -5.87 30.55 9.96
CA GLN A 179 -6.21 31.89 10.47
C GLN A 179 -7.58 32.36 10.00
N GLN A 180 -7.97 32.05 8.76
CA GLN A 180 -9.23 32.51 8.17
C GLN A 180 -10.42 31.65 8.58
N LEU A 181 -10.28 30.32 8.52
CA LEU A 181 -11.38 29.37 8.75
C LEU A 181 -11.44 28.89 10.21
N GLY A 182 -10.37 29.09 10.98
CA GLY A 182 -10.23 28.58 12.34
C GLY A 182 -9.81 27.12 12.39
N MET A 183 -9.37 26.69 13.57
CA MET A 183 -9.05 25.30 13.89
C MET A 183 -10.29 24.59 14.47
N VAL A 184 -10.37 23.29 14.26
CA VAL A 184 -11.34 22.40 14.91
C VAL A 184 -10.75 21.82 16.21
N LYS A 185 -11.55 21.07 16.97
CA LYS A 185 -11.03 20.31 18.11
C LYS A 185 -10.30 19.08 17.59
N VAL A 186 -9.15 18.74 18.17
CA VAL A 186 -8.34 17.57 17.81
C VAL A 186 -9.15 16.29 17.91
N ALA A 187 -10.02 16.14 18.91
CA ALA A 187 -10.89 14.97 19.02
C ALA A 187 -11.89 14.87 17.85
N ASP A 188 -12.39 16.00 17.32
CA ASP A 188 -13.31 16.01 16.18
C ASP A 188 -12.56 15.78 14.86
N LEU A 189 -11.35 16.35 14.73
CA LEU A 189 -10.42 16.06 13.63
C LEU A 189 -10.15 14.55 13.53
N PHE A 190 -9.79 13.93 14.67
CA PHE A 190 -9.40 12.53 14.76
C PHE A 190 -10.58 11.56 14.59
N ARG A 191 -11.82 12.04 14.72
CA ARG A 191 -13.04 11.25 14.45
C ARG A 191 -13.43 11.18 12.99
N VAL A 192 -12.83 12.01 12.12
CA VAL A 192 -13.17 11.99 10.70
C VAL A 192 -12.80 10.62 10.13
N GLN A 193 -13.78 9.98 9.51
CA GLN A 193 -13.66 8.69 8.83
C GLN A 193 -13.86 8.89 7.33
N GLN A 194 -13.46 7.91 6.52
CA GLN A 194 -13.58 8.00 5.06
C GLN A 194 -15.03 8.22 4.59
N HIS A 195 -16.04 7.77 5.35
CA HIS A 195 -17.46 7.99 5.06
C HIS A 195 -18.02 9.28 5.67
N SER A 196 -17.22 10.09 6.37
CA SER A 196 -17.65 11.34 6.98
C SER A 196 -17.91 12.41 5.91
N LYS A 197 -18.93 13.24 6.14
CA LYS A 197 -19.22 14.39 5.25
C LYS A 197 -18.04 15.33 5.11
N THR A 198 -17.33 15.60 6.21
CA THR A 198 -16.11 16.44 6.21
C THR A 198 -15.05 15.95 5.22
N TYR A 199 -14.95 14.64 5.00
CA TYR A 199 -13.97 14.05 4.10
C TYR A 199 -14.43 14.09 2.63
N ASN A 200 -15.72 13.83 2.38
CA ASN A 200 -16.27 13.64 1.04
C ASN A 200 -16.90 14.88 0.40
N GLU A 201 -17.33 15.87 1.20
CA GLU A 201 -17.97 17.08 0.69
C GLU A 201 -16.91 18.18 0.46
N THR A 202 -17.03 18.92 -0.64
CA THR A 202 -16.16 20.06 -0.93
C THR A 202 -16.49 21.25 -0.03
N GLY A 203 -15.51 22.14 0.19
CA GLY A 203 -15.68 23.39 0.93
C GLY A 203 -14.80 23.51 2.18
N ASP A 204 -15.06 24.56 2.95
CA ASP A 204 -14.19 25.02 4.05
C ASP A 204 -13.86 23.94 5.07
N ARG A 205 -14.81 23.06 5.40
CA ARG A 205 -14.59 21.97 6.38
C ARG A 205 -13.53 20.98 5.92
N ARG A 206 -13.54 20.61 4.63
CA ARG A 206 -12.52 19.73 4.05
C ARG A 206 -11.19 20.45 4.00
N THR A 207 -11.16 21.69 3.55
CA THR A 207 -9.95 22.51 3.52
C THR A 207 -9.28 22.63 4.90
N THR A 208 -10.06 22.94 5.94
CA THR A 208 -9.57 22.97 7.33
C THR A 208 -9.09 21.60 7.79
N PHE A 209 -9.82 20.52 7.49
CA PHE A 209 -9.43 19.16 7.86
C PHE A 209 -8.03 18.80 7.34
N TYR A 210 -7.74 19.06 6.06
CA TYR A 210 -6.43 18.76 5.46
C TYR A 210 -5.33 19.61 6.09
N ALA A 211 -5.55 20.93 6.18
CA ALA A 211 -4.58 21.87 6.74
C ALA A 211 -4.23 21.56 8.20
N GLU A 212 -5.23 21.28 9.03
CA GLU A 212 -5.03 20.98 10.45
C GLU A 212 -4.48 19.58 10.69
N SER A 213 -4.84 18.60 9.86
CA SER A 213 -4.24 17.26 9.87
C SER A 213 -2.74 17.32 9.60
N GLY A 214 -2.32 18.10 8.59
CA GLY A 214 -0.90 18.32 8.30
C GLY A 214 -0.16 18.97 9.47
N LEU A 215 -0.78 19.96 10.11
CA LEU A 215 -0.24 20.60 11.31
C LEU A 215 -0.13 19.64 12.50
N ALA A 216 -1.11 18.76 12.69
CA ALA A 216 -1.09 17.75 13.75
C ALA A 216 0.04 16.74 13.53
N VAL A 217 0.22 16.23 12.32
CA VAL A 217 1.34 15.33 11.98
C VAL A 217 2.68 16.04 12.16
N HIS A 218 2.78 17.29 11.74
CA HIS A 218 3.97 18.11 11.96
C HIS A 218 4.31 18.23 13.45
N TYR A 219 3.33 18.57 14.30
CA TYR A 219 3.50 18.58 15.76
C TYR A 219 3.98 17.23 16.33
N LEU A 220 3.49 16.11 15.80
CA LEU A 220 3.89 14.78 16.26
C LEU A 220 5.35 14.46 15.91
N TYR A 221 5.83 14.81 14.72
CA TYR A 221 7.24 14.63 14.35
C TYR A 221 8.15 15.48 15.23
N ASP A 222 7.84 16.77 15.37
CA ASP A 222 8.65 17.73 16.13
C ASP A 222 8.80 17.37 17.61
N ASN A 223 7.77 16.77 18.19
CA ASN A 223 7.77 16.37 19.59
C ASN A 223 8.14 14.88 19.78
N GLN A 224 8.61 14.19 18.72
CA GLN A 224 9.01 12.77 18.75
C GLN A 224 7.87 11.86 19.27
N LEU A 225 6.63 12.17 18.88
CA LEU A 225 5.42 11.47 19.30
C LEU A 225 4.94 10.40 18.32
N ILE A 226 5.56 10.30 17.14
CA ILE A 226 5.22 9.29 16.11
C ILE A 226 5.19 7.85 16.66
N PRO A 227 6.16 7.38 17.49
CA PRO A 227 6.10 6.03 18.06
C PRO A 227 4.87 5.75 18.94
N LYS A 228 4.20 6.81 19.43
CA LYS A 228 2.99 6.68 20.25
C LYS A 228 1.72 6.43 19.43
N LEU A 229 1.79 6.57 18.10
CA LEU A 229 0.64 6.32 17.22
C LEU A 229 0.16 4.87 17.26
N ALA A 230 1.04 3.90 17.49
CA ALA A 230 0.60 2.52 17.68
C ALA A 230 -0.32 2.36 18.90
N VAL A 231 -0.02 3.06 20.00
CA VAL A 231 -0.87 3.03 21.20
C VAL A 231 -2.23 3.65 20.89
N TYR A 232 -2.24 4.74 20.11
CA TYR A 232 -3.45 5.41 19.69
C TYR A 232 -4.34 4.50 18.81
N PHE A 233 -3.77 3.93 17.75
CA PHE A 233 -4.52 3.08 16.82
C PHE A 233 -4.97 1.77 17.47
N ASP A 234 -4.15 1.15 18.33
CA ASP A 234 -4.56 -0.03 19.09
C ASP A 234 -5.74 0.25 20.02
N ALA A 235 -5.72 1.38 20.73
CA ALA A 235 -6.81 1.80 21.60
C ALA A 235 -8.14 1.96 20.82
N LEU A 236 -8.09 2.50 19.60
CA LEU A 236 -9.27 2.67 18.75
C LEU A 236 -9.72 1.37 18.09
N GLN A 237 -8.81 0.70 17.40
CA GLN A 237 -9.15 -0.35 16.45
C GLN A 237 -9.35 -1.69 17.15
N ASN A 238 -8.48 -2.03 18.10
CA ASN A 238 -8.53 -3.31 18.81
C ASN A 238 -9.34 -3.19 20.10
N GLN A 239 -9.11 -2.14 20.89
CA GLN A 239 -9.78 -1.96 22.19
C GLN A 239 -11.12 -1.21 22.10
N LYS A 240 -11.48 -0.67 20.92
CA LYS A 240 -12.75 0.05 20.66
C LYS A 240 -13.02 1.22 21.62
N LYS A 241 -11.95 1.90 22.06
CA LYS A 241 -12.06 3.06 22.97
C LYS A 241 -12.51 4.31 22.22
N PRO A 242 -13.17 5.27 22.90
CA PRO A 242 -13.41 6.60 22.35
C PRO A 242 -12.12 7.36 22.04
N VAL A 243 -12.15 8.24 21.04
CA VAL A 243 -11.01 9.05 20.58
C VAL A 243 -10.33 9.81 21.72
N GLU A 244 -11.07 10.42 22.65
CA GLU A 244 -10.46 11.14 23.78
C GLU A 244 -9.64 10.24 24.70
N GLN A 245 -10.10 9.01 24.94
CA GLN A 245 -9.37 8.05 25.75
C GLN A 245 -8.12 7.57 25.01
N ALA A 246 -8.24 7.30 23.70
CA ALA A 246 -7.10 6.94 22.86
C ALA A 246 -6.03 8.06 22.85
N ILE A 247 -6.44 9.33 22.72
CA ILE A 247 -5.54 10.50 22.82
C ILE A 247 -4.84 10.52 24.19
N GLN A 248 -5.60 10.37 25.28
CA GLN A 248 -5.06 10.40 26.63
C GLN A 248 -4.05 9.28 26.89
N GLU A 249 -4.34 8.07 26.43
CA GLU A 249 -3.48 6.90 26.61
C GLU A 249 -2.21 6.98 25.77
N ALA A 250 -2.33 7.42 24.51
CA ALA A 250 -1.19 7.52 23.61
C ALA A 250 -0.30 8.71 23.98
N PHE A 251 -0.85 9.90 24.15
CA PHE A 251 -0.07 11.13 24.25
C PHE A 251 0.14 11.62 25.69
N GLY A 252 -0.53 11.02 26.66
CA GLY A 252 -0.43 11.41 28.08
C GLY A 252 -1.11 12.73 28.40
N MET A 253 -1.96 13.24 27.51
CA MET A 253 -2.69 14.50 27.67
C MET A 253 -4.13 14.35 27.20
N SER A 254 -5.06 15.09 27.80
CA SER A 254 -6.45 15.08 27.37
C SER A 254 -6.60 15.77 26.01
N ALA A 255 -7.68 15.49 25.28
CA ALA A 255 -7.97 16.14 24.01
C ALA A 255 -7.94 17.68 24.11
N ALA A 256 -8.50 18.26 25.18
CA ALA A 256 -8.48 19.70 25.41
C ALA A 256 -7.08 20.26 25.72
N GLN A 257 -6.19 19.44 26.30
CA GLN A 257 -4.78 19.81 26.46
C GLN A 257 -4.04 19.73 25.12
N PHE A 258 -4.38 18.75 24.28
CA PHE A 258 -3.86 18.66 22.91
C PHE A 258 -4.28 19.88 22.09
N ASP A 259 -5.57 20.26 22.11
CA ASP A 259 -6.06 21.47 21.42
C ASP A 259 -5.20 22.70 21.74
N LYS A 260 -4.91 22.92 23.03
CA LYS A 260 -4.06 24.02 23.49
C LYS A 260 -2.61 23.89 23.02
N ALA A 261 -2.06 22.67 23.06
CA ALA A 261 -0.70 22.41 22.62
C ALA A 261 -0.54 22.66 21.12
N LEU A 262 -1.48 22.18 20.30
CA LEU A 262 -1.46 22.36 18.85
C LEU A 262 -1.70 23.81 18.45
N TYR A 263 -2.61 24.52 19.12
CA TYR A 263 -2.80 25.96 18.90
C TYR A 263 -1.57 26.80 19.31
N GLY A 264 -0.95 26.46 20.44
CA GLY A 264 0.31 27.08 20.87
C GLY A 264 1.45 26.82 19.89
N TYR A 265 1.49 25.61 19.33
CA TYR A 265 2.43 25.22 18.29
C TYR A 265 2.26 26.06 17.03
N PHE A 266 1.03 26.13 16.52
CA PHE A 266 0.63 26.95 15.37
C PHE A 266 1.01 28.42 15.52
N THR A 267 0.64 29.03 16.65
CA THR A 267 0.88 30.46 16.90
C THR A 267 2.33 30.81 17.18
N SER A 268 3.16 29.84 17.57
CA SER A 268 4.58 30.09 17.84
C SER A 268 5.38 30.47 16.59
N GLY A 269 4.86 30.15 15.39
CA GLY A 269 5.53 30.44 14.12
C GLY A 269 6.92 29.82 13.99
N ARG A 270 7.24 28.82 14.83
CA ARG A 270 8.55 28.17 14.83
C ARG A 270 8.73 27.47 13.48
N ASN A 271 9.69 27.97 12.72
CA ASN A 271 10.07 27.40 11.43
C ASN A 271 10.93 26.16 11.69
N MET A 272 10.28 25.00 11.76
CA MET A 272 10.89 23.76 12.22
C MET A 272 10.96 22.77 11.07
N PHE A 273 11.91 23.02 10.19
CA PHE A 273 12.37 22.00 9.26
C PHE A 273 13.58 21.28 9.85
N TYR A 274 13.67 19.99 9.56
CA TYR A 274 14.80 19.15 9.94
C TYR A 274 15.47 18.65 8.68
N ARG A 275 16.79 18.45 8.78
CA ARG A 275 17.61 17.93 7.69
C ARG A 275 17.68 16.43 7.83
N VAL A 276 17.12 15.72 6.87
CA VAL A 276 17.31 14.28 6.72
C VAL A 276 18.41 14.10 5.66
N PRO A 277 19.54 13.45 5.98
CA PRO A 277 20.56 13.20 4.98
C PRO A 277 19.97 12.34 3.86
N THR A 278 20.18 12.74 2.62
CA THR A 278 19.73 11.96 1.47
C THR A 278 20.51 10.63 1.48
N PRO A 279 19.86 9.46 1.34
CA PRO A 279 20.55 8.19 1.42
C PRO A 279 21.72 8.09 0.45
N VAL A 280 22.84 7.61 0.98
CA VAL A 280 24.10 7.47 0.23
C VAL A 280 23.91 6.39 -0.84
N GLY A 281 24.15 6.74 -2.11
CA GLY A 281 24.18 5.76 -3.21
C GLY A 281 23.21 6.03 -4.37
N ILE A 282 22.30 7.01 -4.26
CA ILE A 282 21.49 7.43 -5.42
C ILE A 282 22.30 8.44 -6.24
N VAL A 283 23.00 7.96 -7.26
CA VAL A 283 23.84 8.80 -8.13
C VAL A 283 23.20 8.87 -9.52
N PRO A 284 22.75 10.06 -9.98
CA PRO A 284 22.07 10.20 -11.28
C PRO A 284 22.85 9.65 -12.47
N GLY A 285 24.18 9.66 -12.39
CA GLY A 285 25.07 9.12 -13.43
C GLY A 285 25.01 7.60 -13.59
N GLN A 286 24.40 6.87 -12.64
CA GLN A 286 24.20 5.41 -12.73
C GLN A 286 22.86 5.04 -13.39
N PHE A 287 21.97 6.01 -13.63
CA PHE A 287 20.71 5.75 -14.32
C PHE A 287 20.97 5.43 -15.79
N THR A 288 20.26 4.44 -16.31
CA THR A 288 20.34 4.06 -17.72
C THR A 288 19.38 4.90 -18.54
N VAL A 289 19.78 5.26 -19.76
CA VAL A 289 18.95 6.04 -20.68
C VAL A 289 18.87 5.30 -22.00
N ALA A 290 17.65 5.09 -22.48
CA ALA A 290 17.39 4.45 -23.76
C ALA A 290 16.47 5.34 -24.61
N PRO A 291 16.68 5.42 -25.94
CA PRO A 291 15.70 6.04 -26.82
C PRO A 291 14.40 5.22 -26.80
N VAL A 292 13.26 5.93 -26.80
CA VAL A 292 11.93 5.33 -26.93
C VAL A 292 11.46 5.59 -28.35
N SER A 293 11.03 4.53 -29.05
CA SER A 293 10.50 4.69 -30.41
C SER A 293 9.21 5.52 -30.39
N VAL A 294 8.88 6.15 -31.52
CA VAL A 294 7.64 6.94 -31.62
C VAL A 294 6.41 6.05 -31.40
N THR A 295 6.44 4.79 -31.82
CA THR A 295 5.37 3.81 -31.62
C THR A 295 5.23 3.40 -30.16
N ASP A 296 6.34 3.16 -29.44
CA ASP A 296 6.32 2.88 -27.99
C ASP A 296 5.85 4.08 -27.17
N ALA A 297 6.27 5.29 -27.54
CA ALA A 297 5.79 6.51 -26.92
C ALA A 297 4.27 6.68 -27.12
N ARG A 298 3.77 6.48 -28.34
CA ARG A 298 2.33 6.49 -28.63
C ARG A 298 1.56 5.43 -27.84
N ALA A 299 2.10 4.21 -27.74
CA ALA A 299 1.50 3.15 -26.94
C ALA A 299 1.49 3.51 -25.44
N THR A 300 2.53 4.17 -24.94
CA THR A 300 2.58 4.65 -23.54
C THR A 300 1.50 5.70 -23.27
N LEU A 301 1.29 6.65 -24.19
CA LEU A 301 0.22 7.65 -24.05
C LEU A 301 -1.17 7.01 -24.13
N ALA A 302 -1.37 6.03 -25.02
CA ALA A 302 -2.59 5.24 -25.09
C ALA A 302 -2.83 4.41 -23.81
N ASP A 303 -1.77 3.97 -23.12
CA ASP A 303 -1.88 3.28 -21.81
C ASP A 303 -2.43 4.24 -20.74
N ILE A 304 -2.05 5.52 -20.76
CA ILE A 304 -2.66 6.54 -19.88
C ILE A 304 -4.17 6.65 -20.17
N HIS A 305 -4.57 6.71 -21.44
CA HIS A 305 -5.98 6.73 -21.84
C HIS A 305 -6.74 5.47 -21.41
N ALA A 306 -6.12 4.29 -21.53
CA ALA A 306 -6.74 3.02 -21.14
C ALA A 306 -7.07 2.96 -19.63
N HIS A 307 -6.32 3.70 -18.81
CA HIS A 307 -6.52 3.82 -17.37
C HIS A 307 -7.32 5.06 -16.98
N SER A 308 -7.75 5.87 -17.95
CA SER A 308 -8.62 7.03 -17.74
C SER A 308 -10.07 6.62 -18.04
N PRO A 309 -11.03 6.82 -17.10
CA PRO A 309 -12.44 6.57 -17.36
C PRO A 309 -12.98 7.27 -18.61
N ASP A 310 -12.46 8.46 -18.91
CA ASP A 310 -12.91 9.31 -20.02
C ASP A 310 -12.46 8.81 -21.41
N HIS A 311 -11.45 7.93 -21.48
CA HIS A 311 -10.73 7.62 -22.72
C HIS A 311 -10.62 6.12 -23.02
N LYS A 312 -11.38 5.26 -22.32
CA LYS A 312 -11.26 3.79 -22.46
C LYS A 312 -11.47 3.28 -23.88
N ASP A 313 -12.49 3.77 -24.57
CA ASP A 313 -12.81 3.36 -25.95
C ASP A 313 -11.79 3.91 -26.96
N GLN A 314 -11.28 5.12 -26.72
CA GLN A 314 -10.25 5.76 -27.55
C GLN A 314 -8.93 4.99 -27.48
N ALA A 315 -8.52 4.54 -26.28
CA ALA A 315 -7.26 3.85 -26.07
C ALA A 315 -7.11 2.60 -26.93
N LEU A 316 -8.17 1.80 -27.09
CA LEU A 316 -8.12 0.59 -27.92
C LEU A 316 -7.83 0.94 -29.39
N ALA A 317 -8.46 1.98 -29.92
CA ALA A 317 -8.22 2.44 -31.29
C ALA A 317 -6.77 2.93 -31.47
N GLU A 318 -6.24 3.67 -30.51
CA GLU A 318 -4.86 4.14 -30.52
C GLU A 318 -3.85 2.98 -30.50
N PHE A 319 -4.08 1.97 -29.67
CA PHE A 319 -3.25 0.76 -29.70
C PHE A 319 -3.35 0.02 -31.03
N GLN A 320 -4.56 -0.09 -31.61
CA GLN A 320 -4.74 -0.70 -32.93
C GLN A 320 -4.00 0.07 -34.02
N ASP A 321 -3.95 1.40 -33.95
CA ASP A 321 -3.19 2.21 -34.89
C ASP A 321 -1.68 2.01 -34.74
N VAL A 322 -1.16 1.86 -33.52
CA VAL A 322 0.23 1.45 -33.31
C VAL A 322 0.48 0.05 -33.90
N LEU A 323 -0.41 -0.92 -33.65
CA LEU A 323 -0.27 -2.29 -34.14
C LEU A 323 -0.42 -2.43 -35.66
N LYS A 324 -1.06 -1.47 -36.35
CA LYS A 324 -1.05 -1.41 -37.83
C LYS A 324 0.32 -1.01 -38.38
N ILE A 325 1.05 -0.16 -37.65
CA ILE A 325 2.39 0.30 -38.03
C ILE A 325 3.43 -0.74 -37.63
N GLU A 326 3.33 -1.26 -36.40
CA GLU A 326 4.26 -2.21 -35.81
C GLU A 326 3.48 -3.36 -35.14
N PRO A 327 3.17 -4.45 -35.90
CA PRO A 327 2.32 -5.54 -35.42
C PRO A 327 2.85 -6.32 -34.20
N GLU A 328 4.15 -6.23 -33.94
CA GLU A 328 4.84 -6.87 -32.83
C GLU A 328 5.28 -5.84 -31.76
N ASN A 329 4.66 -4.66 -31.72
CA ASN A 329 4.94 -3.70 -30.66
C ASN A 329 4.43 -4.23 -29.30
N ALA A 330 5.36 -4.57 -28.40
CA ALA A 330 5.02 -5.20 -27.12
C ALA A 330 4.19 -4.29 -26.21
N PHE A 331 4.44 -2.97 -26.20
CA PHE A 331 3.66 -2.01 -25.41
C PHE A 331 2.21 -1.94 -25.89
N ALA A 332 2.01 -1.87 -27.20
CA ALA A 332 0.67 -1.80 -27.80
C ALA A 332 -0.08 -3.14 -27.69
N LEU A 333 0.60 -4.29 -27.81
CA LEU A 333 -0.03 -5.59 -27.57
C LEU A 333 -0.49 -5.71 -26.11
N ARG A 334 0.37 -5.34 -25.15
CA ARG A 334 0.03 -5.31 -23.71
C ARG A 334 -1.15 -4.39 -23.43
N GLY A 335 -1.09 -3.17 -23.93
CA GLY A 335 -2.13 -2.15 -23.74
C GLY A 335 -3.46 -2.52 -24.38
N ALA A 336 -3.44 -3.04 -25.62
CA ALA A 336 -4.65 -3.57 -26.27
C ALA A 336 -5.24 -4.75 -25.50
N GLY A 337 -4.41 -5.67 -25.00
CA GLY A 337 -4.84 -6.77 -24.14
C GLY A 337 -5.57 -6.29 -22.89
N TYR A 338 -5.03 -5.26 -22.23
CA TYR A 338 -5.67 -4.62 -21.08
C TYR A 338 -6.98 -3.91 -21.46
N ALA A 339 -7.01 -3.18 -22.58
CA ALA A 339 -8.22 -2.52 -23.05
C ALA A 339 -9.34 -3.53 -23.36
N TYR A 340 -9.03 -4.64 -24.03
CA TYR A 340 -9.99 -5.74 -24.25
C TYR A 340 -10.45 -6.37 -22.94
N LEU A 341 -9.56 -6.53 -21.96
CA LEU A 341 -9.93 -7.02 -20.62
C LEU A 341 -10.95 -6.10 -19.94
N GLN A 342 -10.76 -4.78 -20.01
CA GLN A 342 -11.71 -3.79 -19.47
C GLN A 342 -13.07 -3.84 -20.18
N LEU A 343 -13.08 -4.14 -21.49
CA LEU A 343 -14.28 -4.36 -22.28
C LEU A 343 -14.90 -5.76 -22.08
N ARG A 344 -14.30 -6.60 -21.23
CA ARG A 344 -14.69 -8.00 -20.97
C ARG A 344 -14.62 -8.92 -22.20
N ASP A 345 -13.83 -8.53 -23.19
CA ASP A 345 -13.50 -9.36 -24.36
C ASP A 345 -12.27 -10.23 -24.04
N PHE A 346 -12.52 -11.29 -23.26
CA PHE A 346 -11.45 -12.14 -22.73
C PHE A 346 -10.70 -12.93 -23.81
N GLU A 347 -11.33 -13.18 -24.96
CA GLU A 347 -10.70 -13.93 -26.07
C GLU A 347 -9.62 -13.07 -26.74
N HIS A 348 -9.97 -11.85 -27.16
CA HIS A 348 -9.00 -10.92 -27.74
C HIS A 348 -7.94 -10.49 -26.73
N ALA A 349 -8.32 -10.28 -25.46
CA ALA A 349 -7.36 -10.00 -24.40
C ALA A 349 -6.30 -11.12 -24.30
N ALA A 350 -6.73 -12.38 -24.28
CA ALA A 350 -5.81 -13.51 -24.15
C ALA A 350 -4.89 -13.64 -25.38
N GLU A 351 -5.40 -13.39 -26.60
CA GLU A 351 -4.58 -13.38 -27.81
C GLU A 351 -3.49 -12.31 -27.76
N LYS A 352 -3.83 -11.08 -27.32
CA LYS A 352 -2.90 -9.96 -27.24
C LYS A 352 -1.82 -10.19 -26.20
N PHE A 353 -2.19 -10.63 -24.99
CA PHE A 353 -1.22 -10.94 -23.94
C PHE A 353 -0.33 -12.14 -24.31
N ARG A 354 -0.88 -13.18 -24.94
CA ARG A 354 -0.09 -14.32 -25.43
C ARG A 354 0.96 -13.87 -26.44
N ARG A 355 0.59 -13.03 -27.40
CA ARG A 355 1.54 -12.48 -28.39
C ARG A 355 2.61 -11.62 -27.72
N ALA A 356 2.23 -10.75 -26.80
CA ALA A 356 3.20 -9.96 -26.06
C ALA A 356 4.17 -10.85 -25.24
N ALA A 357 3.68 -11.93 -24.63
CA ALA A 357 4.52 -12.88 -23.89
C ALA A 357 5.52 -13.61 -24.80
N GLN A 358 5.13 -13.93 -26.04
CA GLN A 358 6.01 -14.56 -27.05
C GLN A 358 7.17 -13.66 -27.50
N LEU A 359 7.03 -12.34 -27.32
CA LEU A 359 8.09 -11.38 -27.63
C LEU A 359 9.14 -11.24 -26.51
N ASN A 360 9.01 -11.99 -25.41
CA ASN A 360 9.91 -11.93 -24.24
C ASN A 360 10.07 -10.50 -23.67
N THR A 361 8.94 -9.79 -23.56
CA THR A 361 8.89 -8.46 -22.96
C THR A 361 9.36 -8.47 -21.50
N ALA A 362 10.00 -7.37 -21.07
CA ALA A 362 10.39 -7.17 -19.68
C ALA A 362 9.22 -6.71 -18.78
N ASP A 363 7.99 -6.64 -19.30
CA ASP A 363 6.80 -6.30 -18.52
C ASP A 363 6.20 -7.56 -17.85
N PRO A 364 6.33 -7.74 -16.51
CA PRO A 364 5.83 -8.93 -15.81
C PRO A 364 4.30 -9.08 -15.92
N ARG A 365 3.57 -7.98 -16.14
CA ARG A 365 2.10 -7.99 -16.20
C ARG A 365 1.58 -8.70 -17.43
N VAL A 366 2.38 -8.75 -18.51
CA VAL A 366 2.01 -9.50 -19.71
C VAL A 366 1.84 -10.98 -19.39
N HIS A 367 2.80 -11.55 -18.66
CA HIS A 367 2.75 -12.93 -18.22
C HIS A 367 1.65 -13.16 -17.17
N TYR A 368 1.51 -12.25 -16.19
CA TYR A 368 0.45 -12.32 -15.18
C TYR A 368 -0.95 -12.32 -15.80
N TYR A 369 -1.24 -11.36 -16.70
CA TYR A 369 -2.57 -11.26 -17.31
C TYR A 369 -2.88 -12.40 -18.26
N TYR A 370 -1.88 -12.91 -18.98
CA TYR A 370 -2.07 -14.11 -19.77
C TYR A 370 -2.45 -15.30 -18.87
N ALA A 371 -1.71 -15.52 -17.78
CA ALA A 371 -2.01 -16.56 -16.79
C ALA A 371 -3.40 -16.39 -16.15
N MET A 372 -3.77 -15.16 -15.81
CA MET A 372 -5.08 -14.82 -15.25
C MET A 372 -6.20 -15.19 -16.22
N LEU A 373 -6.09 -14.84 -17.49
CA LEU A 373 -7.08 -15.17 -18.51
C LEU A 373 -7.17 -16.67 -18.77
N LEU A 374 -6.04 -17.38 -18.79
CA LEU A 374 -6.02 -18.85 -18.86
C LEU A 374 -6.76 -19.48 -17.68
N SER A 375 -6.61 -18.92 -16.48
CA SER A 375 -7.25 -19.44 -15.25
C SER A 375 -8.79 -19.31 -15.25
N GLN A 376 -9.35 -18.36 -16.02
CA GLN A 376 -10.79 -18.13 -16.10
C GLN A 376 -11.51 -19.08 -17.09
N GLN A 377 -10.77 -19.73 -17.98
CA GLN A 377 -11.33 -20.74 -18.89
C GLN A 377 -11.64 -22.04 -18.11
N ARG A 378 -12.74 -22.74 -18.45
CA ARG A 378 -13.23 -23.94 -17.72
C ARG A 378 -12.10 -24.90 -17.33
N ALA A 379 -11.97 -25.16 -16.03
CA ALA A 379 -11.00 -26.09 -15.46
C ALA A 379 -11.19 -27.51 -16.02
N GLY A 380 -10.08 -28.21 -16.29
CA GLY A 380 -10.11 -29.59 -16.76
C GLY A 380 -8.90 -30.09 -17.56
N ASP A 381 -7.79 -29.32 -17.65
CA ASP A 381 -6.60 -29.73 -18.39
C ASP A 381 -5.33 -29.43 -17.57
N ASP A 382 -4.59 -30.48 -17.20
CA ASP A 382 -3.31 -30.40 -16.48
C ASP A 382 -2.27 -29.57 -17.25
N ALA A 383 -2.33 -29.60 -18.59
CA ALA A 383 -1.44 -28.80 -19.44
C ALA A 383 -1.65 -27.30 -19.22
N ARG A 384 -2.90 -26.88 -18.97
CA ARG A 384 -3.22 -25.47 -18.70
C ARG A 384 -2.72 -25.02 -17.32
N ALA A 385 -2.86 -25.86 -16.29
CA ALA A 385 -2.32 -25.56 -14.97
C ALA A 385 -0.78 -25.40 -15.02
N ALA A 386 -0.10 -26.21 -15.84
CA ALA A 386 1.34 -26.07 -16.07
C ALA A 386 1.70 -24.77 -16.80
N GLU A 387 0.93 -24.37 -17.82
CA GLU A 387 1.13 -23.09 -18.53
C GLU A 387 0.91 -21.89 -17.60
N ILE A 388 -0.17 -21.88 -16.81
CA ILE A 388 -0.44 -20.84 -15.81
C ILE A 388 0.74 -20.70 -14.84
N LYS A 389 1.22 -21.81 -14.27
CA LYS A 389 2.37 -21.80 -13.35
C LYS A 389 3.63 -21.25 -14.04
N LYS A 390 3.90 -21.64 -15.28
CA LYS A 390 5.07 -21.16 -16.05
C LYS A 390 5.02 -19.65 -16.24
N GLU A 391 3.89 -19.12 -16.70
CA GLU A 391 3.74 -17.68 -16.95
C GLU A 391 3.80 -16.87 -15.64
N LEU A 392 3.22 -17.37 -14.54
CA LEU A 392 3.33 -16.71 -13.24
C LEU A 392 4.76 -16.70 -12.70
N LEU A 393 5.52 -17.78 -12.89
CA LEU A 393 6.94 -17.81 -12.54
C LEU A 393 7.76 -16.85 -13.41
N ALA A 394 7.42 -16.69 -14.69
CA ALA A 394 8.04 -15.68 -15.55
C ALA A 394 7.75 -14.25 -15.04
N ALA A 395 6.51 -13.97 -14.65
CA ALA A 395 6.13 -12.69 -14.04
C ALA A 395 6.93 -12.41 -12.75
N ILE A 396 7.02 -13.39 -11.84
CA ILE A 396 7.76 -13.27 -10.57
C ILE A 396 9.27 -13.12 -10.81
N ASN A 397 9.82 -13.78 -11.82
CA ASN A 397 11.25 -13.63 -12.16
C ASN A 397 11.57 -12.23 -12.70
N LEU A 398 10.65 -11.63 -13.45
CA LEU A 398 10.78 -10.27 -13.97
C LEU A 398 10.55 -9.22 -12.86
N ASP A 399 9.60 -9.47 -11.97
CA ASP A 399 9.30 -8.62 -10.82
C ASP A 399 8.96 -9.45 -9.57
N PRO A 400 9.93 -9.67 -8.67
CA PRO A 400 9.73 -10.40 -7.42
C PRO A 400 8.82 -9.69 -6.41
N THR A 401 8.34 -8.48 -6.72
CA THR A 401 7.44 -7.71 -5.86
C THR A 401 5.99 -7.70 -6.39
N LEU A 402 5.72 -8.31 -7.55
CA LEU A 402 4.38 -8.40 -8.13
C LEU A 402 3.47 -9.34 -7.34
N ALA A 403 2.82 -8.80 -6.30
CA ALA A 403 1.98 -9.55 -5.36
C ALA A 403 0.85 -10.35 -6.04
N ASP A 404 0.26 -9.79 -7.10
CA ASP A 404 -0.78 -10.42 -7.90
C ASP A 404 -0.35 -11.78 -8.48
N ALA A 405 0.90 -11.86 -8.96
CA ALA A 405 1.44 -13.09 -9.50
C ALA A 405 1.61 -14.16 -8.41
N PHE A 406 2.06 -13.78 -7.21
CA PHE A 406 2.11 -14.68 -6.05
C PHE A 406 0.71 -15.14 -5.61
N SER A 407 -0.26 -14.23 -5.59
CA SER A 407 -1.64 -14.55 -5.19
C SER A 407 -2.26 -15.59 -6.13
N LEU A 408 -2.18 -15.35 -7.44
CA LEU A 408 -2.71 -16.28 -8.44
C LEU A 408 -1.91 -17.60 -8.47
N LEU A 409 -0.59 -17.56 -8.26
CA LEU A 409 0.23 -18.78 -8.20
C LEU A 409 -0.13 -19.62 -6.98
N GLY A 410 -0.28 -19.00 -5.82
CA GLY A 410 -0.63 -19.70 -4.58
C GLY A 410 -2.04 -20.31 -4.66
N TYR A 411 -3.00 -19.58 -5.22
CA TYR A 411 -4.33 -20.13 -5.52
C TYR A 411 -4.24 -21.32 -6.48
N THR A 412 -3.50 -21.18 -7.59
CA THR A 412 -3.31 -22.24 -8.60
C THR A 412 -2.66 -23.48 -7.99
N GLN A 413 -1.63 -23.33 -7.16
CA GLN A 413 -0.99 -24.43 -6.43
C GLN A 413 -1.98 -25.14 -5.50
N ALA A 414 -2.78 -24.39 -4.75
CA ALA A 414 -3.74 -24.97 -3.83
C ALA A 414 -4.81 -25.81 -4.53
N VAL A 415 -5.39 -25.32 -5.63
CA VAL A 415 -6.40 -26.08 -6.39
C VAL A 415 -5.79 -27.22 -7.21
N SER A 416 -4.48 -27.17 -7.49
CA SER A 416 -3.76 -28.22 -8.22
C SER A 416 -3.15 -29.31 -7.31
N GLY A 417 -3.56 -29.38 -6.04
CA GLY A 417 -3.11 -30.42 -5.10
C GLY A 417 -1.81 -30.12 -4.35
N GLU A 418 -1.31 -28.88 -4.37
CA GLU A 418 -0.18 -28.41 -3.56
C GLU A 418 -0.62 -27.34 -2.52
N PRO A 419 -1.55 -27.63 -1.60
CA PRO A 419 -2.17 -26.61 -0.75
C PRO A 419 -1.25 -25.93 0.26
N GLU A 420 -0.32 -26.64 0.88
CA GLU A 420 0.63 -26.08 1.84
C GLU A 420 1.55 -25.05 1.17
N LYS A 421 2.03 -25.38 -0.03
CA LYS A 421 2.84 -24.48 -0.87
C LYS A 421 2.01 -23.29 -1.37
N GLY A 422 0.74 -23.54 -1.72
CA GLY A 422 -0.19 -22.48 -2.10
C GLY A 422 -0.41 -21.47 -0.98
N LEU A 423 -0.58 -21.94 0.27
CA LEU A 423 -0.68 -21.10 1.47
C LEU A 423 0.60 -20.28 1.71
N GLU A 424 1.79 -20.89 1.58
CA GLU A 424 3.06 -20.16 1.71
C GLU A 424 3.19 -19.06 0.64
N THR A 425 2.86 -19.38 -0.60
CA THR A 425 2.94 -18.45 -1.74
C THR A 425 1.93 -17.30 -1.60
N LEU A 426 0.71 -17.57 -1.16
CA LEU A 426 -0.30 -16.54 -0.87
C LEU A 426 0.13 -15.59 0.27
N LYS A 427 0.80 -16.11 1.31
CA LYS A 427 1.36 -15.27 2.38
C LYS A 427 2.39 -14.28 1.85
N LYS A 428 3.18 -14.63 0.83
CA LYS A 428 4.11 -13.69 0.19
C LYS A 428 3.38 -12.54 -0.48
N ALA A 429 2.25 -12.79 -1.14
CA ALA A 429 1.43 -11.73 -1.74
C ALA A 429 0.91 -10.74 -0.69
N ILE A 430 0.50 -11.24 0.49
CA ILE A 430 0.03 -10.40 1.61
C ILE A 430 1.18 -9.58 2.20
N VAL A 431 2.39 -10.14 2.32
CA VAL A 431 3.56 -9.37 2.77
C VAL A 431 3.90 -8.24 1.80
N LEU A 432 3.81 -8.50 0.48
CA LEU A 432 4.07 -7.49 -0.55
C LEU A 432 2.99 -6.39 -0.62
N SER A 433 1.73 -6.73 -0.35
CA SER A 433 0.60 -5.79 -0.38
C SER A 433 -0.37 -6.06 0.78
N PRO A 434 -0.05 -5.60 2.00
CA PRO A 434 -0.73 -6.01 3.22
C PRO A 434 -2.16 -5.46 3.34
N ARG A 435 -2.48 -4.37 2.64
CA ARG A 435 -3.82 -3.76 2.60
C ARG A 435 -4.72 -4.31 1.49
N ASN A 436 -4.25 -5.27 0.68
CA ASN A 436 -5.05 -5.83 -0.40
C ASN A 436 -6.02 -6.92 0.13
N GLU A 437 -7.27 -6.51 0.33
CA GLU A 437 -8.34 -7.36 0.85
C GLU A 437 -8.66 -8.58 -0.04
N HIS A 438 -8.40 -8.51 -1.35
CA HIS A 438 -8.59 -9.65 -2.24
C HIS A 438 -7.61 -10.79 -1.93
N TYR A 439 -6.39 -10.49 -1.49
CA TYR A 439 -5.42 -11.52 -1.14
C TYR A 439 -5.80 -12.23 0.16
N LEU A 440 -6.32 -11.48 1.14
CA LEU A 440 -6.90 -12.04 2.37
C LEU A 440 -8.12 -12.92 2.05
N PHE A 441 -8.99 -12.48 1.14
CA PHE A 441 -10.15 -13.26 0.70
C PHE A 441 -9.74 -14.56 0.00
N ASN A 442 -8.73 -14.49 -0.88
CA ASN A 442 -8.17 -15.68 -1.54
C ASN A 442 -7.55 -16.65 -0.53
N LEU A 443 -6.81 -16.15 0.45
CA LEU A 443 -6.25 -16.96 1.53
C LEU A 443 -7.34 -17.66 2.34
N ALA A 444 -8.42 -16.95 2.69
CA ALA A 444 -9.56 -17.52 3.41
C ALA A 444 -10.26 -18.64 2.60
N ASN A 445 -10.42 -18.47 1.28
CA ASN A 445 -10.94 -19.51 0.40
C ASN A 445 -10.01 -20.73 0.34
N VAL A 446 -8.70 -20.51 0.27
CA VAL A 446 -7.72 -21.61 0.31
C VAL A 446 -7.76 -22.33 1.66
N TYR A 447 -7.95 -21.63 2.79
CA TYR A 447 -8.18 -22.28 4.07
C TYR A 447 -9.45 -23.13 4.07
N MET A 448 -10.56 -22.64 3.49
CA MET A 448 -11.81 -23.41 3.37
C MET A 448 -11.63 -24.70 2.56
N THR A 449 -11.00 -24.62 1.39
CA THR A 449 -10.75 -25.80 0.55
C THR A 449 -9.86 -26.83 1.24
N ASN A 450 -9.01 -26.38 2.17
CA ASN A 450 -8.11 -27.21 2.98
C ASN A 450 -8.64 -27.57 4.37
N ARG A 451 -9.96 -27.42 4.60
CA ARG A 451 -10.65 -27.79 5.86
C ARG A 451 -10.12 -27.06 7.10
N LYS A 452 -9.42 -25.93 6.91
CA LYS A 452 -8.95 -25.01 7.95
C LYS A 452 -10.02 -23.95 8.22
N SER A 453 -11.19 -24.40 8.67
CA SER A 453 -12.38 -23.56 8.75
C SER A 453 -12.26 -22.44 9.78
N ASP A 454 -11.46 -22.63 10.84
CA ASP A 454 -11.30 -21.61 11.89
C ASP A 454 -10.50 -20.41 11.40
N GLU A 455 -9.40 -20.66 10.71
CA GLU A 455 -8.57 -19.63 10.09
C GLU A 455 -9.33 -18.89 9.00
N ALA A 456 -10.14 -19.60 8.19
CA ALA A 456 -10.99 -18.98 7.19
C ALA A 456 -12.06 -18.07 7.80
N ILE A 457 -12.76 -18.54 8.84
CA ILE A 457 -13.79 -17.77 9.55
C ILE A 457 -13.21 -16.49 10.15
N ALA A 458 -12.02 -16.56 10.74
CA ALA A 458 -11.33 -15.39 11.29
C ALA A 458 -11.10 -14.32 10.21
N LEU A 459 -10.54 -14.71 9.05
CA LEU A 459 -10.29 -13.78 7.94
C LEU A 459 -11.58 -13.23 7.33
N PHE A 460 -12.60 -14.06 7.09
CA PHE A 460 -13.87 -13.58 6.57
C PHE A 460 -14.57 -12.62 7.53
N ARG A 461 -14.44 -12.81 8.84
CA ARG A 461 -14.98 -11.89 9.85
C ARG A 461 -14.28 -10.54 9.80
N THR A 462 -12.96 -10.51 9.62
CA THR A 462 -12.22 -9.25 9.39
C THR A 462 -12.72 -8.55 8.13
N LEU A 463 -12.80 -9.27 7.01
CA LEU A 463 -13.22 -8.72 5.72
C LEU A 463 -14.70 -8.31 5.66
N ALA A 464 -15.56 -8.91 6.49
CA ALA A 464 -16.96 -8.50 6.63
C ALA A 464 -17.09 -7.04 7.13
N GLY A 465 -16.07 -6.53 7.82
CA GLY A 465 -15.97 -5.13 8.25
C GLY A 465 -15.31 -4.18 7.23
N SER A 466 -15.00 -4.64 6.01
CA SER A 466 -14.39 -3.82 4.96
C SER A 466 -15.22 -2.57 4.63
N ALA A 467 -14.53 -1.48 4.32
CA ALA A 467 -15.15 -0.27 3.78
C ALA A 467 -15.63 -0.46 2.33
N ASP A 468 -15.02 -1.40 1.59
CA ASP A 468 -15.51 -1.80 0.27
C ASP A 468 -16.78 -2.65 0.42
N ARG A 469 -17.88 -2.09 -0.11
CA ARG A 469 -19.19 -2.72 0.02
C ARG A 469 -19.25 -4.09 -0.66
N GLU A 470 -18.60 -4.26 -1.80
CA GLU A 470 -18.60 -5.55 -2.50
C GLU A 470 -17.84 -6.60 -1.70
N MET A 471 -16.64 -6.27 -1.22
CA MET A 471 -15.83 -7.13 -0.36
C MET A 471 -16.58 -7.50 0.92
N SER A 472 -17.14 -6.53 1.63
CA SER A 472 -17.93 -6.78 2.84
C SER A 472 -19.10 -7.73 2.56
N MET A 473 -19.86 -7.52 1.48
CA MET A 473 -20.96 -8.42 1.11
C MET A 473 -20.48 -9.85 0.81
N ARG A 474 -19.42 -9.98 0.00
CA ARG A 474 -18.83 -11.28 -0.37
C ARG A 474 -18.27 -12.01 0.85
N ALA A 475 -17.58 -11.30 1.75
CA ALA A 475 -17.02 -11.83 2.98
C ALA A 475 -18.12 -12.29 3.95
N ASN A 476 -19.22 -11.53 4.10
CA ASN A 476 -20.36 -11.95 4.92
C ASN A 476 -21.02 -13.24 4.38
N GLN A 477 -21.16 -13.36 3.06
CA GLN A 477 -21.69 -14.57 2.44
C GLN A 477 -20.75 -15.77 2.66
N ALA A 478 -19.45 -15.58 2.46
CA ALA A 478 -18.45 -16.63 2.67
C ALA A 478 -18.33 -17.04 4.14
N LEU A 479 -18.42 -16.08 5.07
CA LEU A 479 -18.44 -16.31 6.51
C LEU A 479 -19.61 -17.21 6.92
N ALA A 480 -20.83 -16.90 6.46
CA ALA A 480 -22.00 -17.71 6.75
C ALA A 480 -21.88 -19.14 6.20
N GLN A 481 -21.29 -19.31 5.00
CA GLN A 481 -21.01 -20.62 4.43
C GLN A 481 -19.99 -21.40 5.26
N ALA A 482 -18.91 -20.74 5.69
CA ALA A 482 -17.85 -21.33 6.49
C ALA A 482 -18.33 -21.77 7.88
N GLU A 483 -19.11 -20.93 8.56
CA GLU A 483 -19.71 -21.25 9.86
C GLU A 483 -20.69 -22.43 9.77
N ASN A 484 -21.52 -22.46 8.72
CA ASN A 484 -22.43 -23.58 8.46
C ASN A 484 -21.66 -24.89 8.18
N TYR A 485 -20.61 -24.84 7.35
CA TYR A 485 -19.77 -25.99 7.07
C TYR A 485 -19.12 -26.54 8.35
N LYS A 486 -18.56 -25.65 9.19
CA LYS A 486 -17.97 -26.02 10.48
C LYS A 486 -18.99 -26.70 11.40
N ALA A 487 -20.18 -26.09 11.55
CA ALA A 487 -21.24 -26.63 12.39
C ALA A 487 -21.70 -28.03 11.92
N GLN A 488 -21.85 -28.23 10.61
CA GLN A 488 -22.21 -29.54 10.04
C GLN A 488 -21.12 -30.58 10.28
N SER A 489 -19.84 -30.22 10.09
CA SER A 489 -18.72 -31.12 10.35
C SER A 489 -18.63 -31.54 11.81
N GLN A 490 -18.88 -30.62 12.75
CA GLN A 490 -18.90 -30.91 14.19
C GLN A 490 -20.10 -31.80 14.55
N ALA A 491 -21.29 -31.50 14.03
CA ALA A 491 -22.48 -32.33 14.24
C ALA A 491 -22.30 -33.77 13.74
N TYR A 492 -21.66 -33.94 12.58
CA TYR A 492 -21.33 -35.26 12.03
C TYR A 492 -20.33 -36.01 12.91
N THR A 493 -19.29 -35.34 13.39
CA THR A 493 -18.26 -35.94 14.28
C THR A 493 -18.90 -36.43 15.59
N MET A 494 -19.74 -35.60 16.22
CA MET A 494 -20.49 -35.99 17.43
C MET A 494 -21.43 -37.17 17.19
N GLN A 495 -22.05 -37.30 16.01
CA GLN A 495 -22.88 -38.45 15.68
C GLN A 495 -22.09 -39.74 15.53
N ILE A 496 -20.86 -39.70 15.02
CA ILE A 496 -19.97 -40.86 14.94
C ILE A 496 -19.51 -41.27 16.34
N GLU A 497 -19.05 -40.32 17.15
CA GLU A 497 -18.60 -40.59 18.53
C GLU A 497 -19.73 -41.17 19.40
N ASN A 498 -20.97 -40.69 19.23
CA ASN A 498 -22.16 -41.22 19.91
C ASN A 498 -22.58 -42.62 19.41
N ARG A 499 -22.20 -43.02 18.19
CA ARG A 499 -22.44 -44.38 17.67
C ARG A 499 -21.38 -45.37 18.16
N ASP A 500 -20.13 -44.95 18.24
CA ASP A 500 -19.01 -45.80 18.68
C ASP A 500 -18.98 -46.00 20.21
N SER A 501 -19.52 -45.05 20.97
CA SER A 501 -19.77 -45.20 22.42
C SER A 501 -20.99 -46.08 22.76
N GLY A 502 -21.69 -46.59 21.74
CA GLY A 502 -22.95 -47.32 21.86
C GLY A 502 -22.88 -48.85 21.73
N VAL A 503 -21.71 -49.49 21.84
CA VAL A 503 -21.60 -50.97 21.86
C VAL A 503 -21.13 -51.49 23.22
N PRO A 504 -22.04 -51.81 24.14
CA PRO A 504 -21.77 -52.85 25.12
C PRO A 504 -21.90 -54.20 24.41
N LEU A 505 -20.82 -54.99 24.38
CA LEU A 505 -20.88 -56.44 24.15
C LEU A 505 -21.81 -57.05 25.21
N ARG A 506 -23.10 -57.19 24.89
CA ARG A 506 -24.09 -57.81 25.78
C ARG A 506 -24.24 -59.28 25.43
N THR A 507 -23.58 -60.12 26.22
CA THR A 507 -24.12 -61.42 26.62
C THR A 507 -25.52 -61.21 27.21
N ARG A 508 -26.47 -62.04 26.74
CA ARG A 508 -27.86 -62.08 27.18
C ARG A 508 -27.97 -62.36 28.67
N GLU A 509 -28.83 -61.60 29.35
CA GLU A 509 -29.95 -62.05 30.20
C GLU A 509 -30.47 -60.82 30.98
N SER A 510 -31.71 -60.37 30.75
CA SER A 510 -32.95 -60.82 31.40
C SER A 510 -33.21 -60.14 32.75
N THR A 511 -34.37 -59.46 32.81
CA THR A 511 -35.24 -59.16 33.97
C THR A 511 -35.14 -57.83 34.74
N VAL A 512 -36.18 -57.00 34.53
CA VAL A 512 -37.19 -56.52 35.51
C VAL A 512 -36.81 -55.48 36.59
N ALA A 513 -37.56 -54.35 36.51
CA ALA A 513 -38.24 -53.59 37.59
C ALA A 513 -37.70 -52.27 38.20
N LEU A 514 -38.61 -51.28 38.15
CA LEU A 514 -39.05 -50.29 39.17
C LEU A 514 -38.42 -48.87 39.24
N ARG A 515 -39.33 -47.89 39.04
CA ARG A 515 -39.61 -46.57 39.73
C ARG A 515 -38.52 -46.05 40.70
N THR A 516 -38.20 -44.75 40.78
CA THR A 516 -39.07 -43.61 41.20
C THR A 516 -38.47 -42.22 40.83
N ASN A 517 -39.31 -41.19 40.89
CA ASN A 517 -39.01 -39.75 40.87
C ASN A 517 -38.04 -39.32 42.00
N ASP A 518 -37.29 -38.21 41.81
CA ASP A 518 -37.43 -37.00 42.65
C ASP A 518 -36.60 -35.79 42.17
N ALA A 519 -37.32 -34.66 42.06
CA ALA A 519 -37.02 -33.26 42.42
C ALA A 519 -35.63 -32.63 42.20
N ALA A 520 -35.60 -31.49 41.49
CA ALA A 520 -35.62 -30.12 42.06
C ALA A 520 -34.83 -29.11 41.21
N ASP A 521 -35.54 -28.07 40.77
CA ASP A 521 -35.05 -26.86 40.11
C ASP A 521 -34.28 -25.93 41.07
N SER A 522 -33.24 -25.26 40.54
CA SER A 522 -32.87 -23.88 40.89
C SER A 522 -31.99 -23.26 39.79
N PRO A 523 -32.32 -22.07 39.26
CA PRO A 523 -31.58 -21.44 38.17
C PRO A 523 -30.42 -20.57 38.66
N ILE A 524 -29.22 -20.77 38.08
CA ILE A 524 -28.05 -19.90 38.31
C ILE A 524 -28.13 -18.69 37.37
N SER A 525 -28.29 -17.52 37.98
CA SER A 525 -28.07 -16.20 37.39
C SER A 525 -26.57 -15.98 37.14
N THR A 526 -26.19 -15.56 35.94
CA THR A 526 -24.82 -15.11 35.62
C THR A 526 -24.83 -13.62 35.27
N GLN A 527 -24.36 -12.79 36.20
CA GLN A 527 -23.82 -11.47 35.87
C GLN A 527 -22.31 -11.62 35.55
N PRO A 528 -21.79 -10.92 34.53
CA PRO A 528 -20.36 -10.93 34.24
C PRO A 528 -19.58 -10.08 35.26
N ALA A 529 -18.44 -10.61 35.68
CA ALA A 529 -17.54 -10.01 36.66
C ALA A 529 -16.90 -8.70 36.15
N ASN A 530 -16.74 -7.76 37.08
CA ASN A 530 -16.00 -6.51 36.93
C ASN A 530 -14.54 -6.78 36.54
N VAL A 531 -14.12 -6.39 35.32
CA VAL A 531 -12.71 -6.45 34.89
C VAL A 531 -12.00 -5.15 35.33
N PRO A 532 -10.86 -5.22 36.05
CA PRO A 532 -10.11 -4.02 36.45
C PRO A 532 -9.59 -3.24 35.24
N ALA A 533 -9.53 -1.91 35.36
CA ALA A 533 -8.95 -1.04 34.33
C ALA A 533 -7.48 -1.41 34.04
N PRO A 534 -7.05 -1.45 32.76
CA PRO A 534 -5.68 -1.84 32.41
C PRO A 534 -4.65 -0.85 32.97
N LYS A 535 -3.51 -1.38 33.45
CA LYS A 535 -2.39 -0.59 33.96
C LYS A 535 -1.77 0.31 32.86
N PRO A 536 -1.18 1.47 33.22
CA PRO A 536 -0.55 2.38 32.26
C PRO A 536 0.64 1.72 31.54
N VAL A 537 0.77 2.04 30.25
CA VAL A 537 1.87 1.56 29.38
C VAL A 537 3.15 2.34 29.71
N LYS A 538 4.27 1.62 29.82
CA LYS A 538 5.61 2.15 30.06
C LYS A 538 6.49 1.98 28.82
N PHE A 539 7.40 2.93 28.62
CA PHE A 539 8.36 2.94 27.50
C PHE A 539 9.78 2.69 27.99
N ILE A 540 10.54 1.85 27.28
CA ILE A 540 11.96 1.58 27.53
C ILE A 540 12.75 1.49 26.22
N LYS A 541 14.04 1.84 26.29
CA LYS A 541 15.03 1.49 25.26
C LYS A 541 16.02 0.49 25.85
N GLY A 542 16.38 -0.52 25.07
CA GLY A 542 17.26 -1.59 25.53
C GLY A 542 17.81 -2.44 24.40
N LYS A 543 18.40 -3.57 24.78
CA LYS A 543 18.90 -4.58 23.84
C LYS A 543 18.11 -5.86 23.99
N LEU A 544 17.46 -6.29 22.93
CA LEU A 544 16.78 -7.58 22.85
C LEU A 544 17.84 -8.69 22.81
N MET A 545 17.90 -9.49 23.87
CA MET A 545 18.86 -10.56 24.04
C MET A 545 18.42 -11.86 23.35
N GLY A 546 17.12 -12.05 23.18
CA GLY A 546 16.52 -13.22 22.51
C GLY A 546 15.00 -13.26 22.67
N VAL A 547 14.37 -14.10 21.85
CA VAL A 547 12.93 -14.39 21.87
C VAL A 547 12.75 -15.90 22.07
N ASP A 548 11.92 -16.29 23.03
CA ASP A 548 11.51 -17.68 23.25
C ASP A 548 10.06 -17.85 22.78
N CYS A 549 9.86 -18.71 21.78
CA CYS A 549 8.56 -19.01 21.19
C CYS A 549 8.11 -20.47 21.45
N ALA A 550 8.68 -21.14 22.45
CA ALA A 550 8.30 -22.52 22.78
C ALA A 550 6.79 -22.66 23.13
N GLY A 551 6.12 -21.56 23.49
CA GLY A 551 4.70 -21.51 23.85
C GLY A 551 3.75 -21.00 22.75
N SER A 552 4.12 -21.05 21.47
CA SER A 552 3.32 -20.52 20.35
C SER A 552 1.80 -20.81 20.49
N PRO A 553 0.91 -19.80 20.33
CA PRO A 553 1.18 -18.46 19.79
C PRO A 553 1.83 -17.47 20.76
N GLU A 554 2.02 -17.83 22.03
CA GLU A 554 2.68 -16.97 23.01
C GLU A 554 4.21 -16.94 22.81
N ALA A 555 4.82 -15.80 23.15
CA ALA A 555 6.28 -15.64 23.13
C ALA A 555 6.79 -14.85 24.34
N LEU A 556 8.07 -15.00 24.65
CA LEU A 556 8.74 -14.32 25.75
C LEU A 556 10.02 -13.64 25.26
N LEU A 557 10.11 -12.32 25.41
CA LEU A 557 11.29 -11.54 25.04
C LEU A 557 12.16 -11.31 26.28
N ALA A 558 13.46 -11.49 26.13
CA ALA A 558 14.45 -11.10 27.13
C ALA A 558 15.12 -9.79 26.71
N VAL A 559 14.95 -8.72 27.47
CA VAL A 559 15.45 -7.37 27.13
C VAL A 559 16.38 -6.86 28.23
N SER A 560 17.58 -6.44 27.84
CA SER A 560 18.54 -5.79 28.73
C SER A 560 18.35 -4.27 28.71
N VAL A 561 18.13 -3.68 29.88
CA VAL A 561 18.00 -2.22 30.09
C VAL A 561 19.02 -1.78 31.14
N GLY A 562 20.15 -1.24 30.70
CA GLY A 562 21.29 -0.96 31.58
C GLY A 562 21.82 -2.24 32.24
N ALA A 563 21.85 -2.29 33.57
CA ALA A 563 22.28 -3.45 34.36
C ALA A 563 21.14 -4.44 34.71
N LYS A 564 19.90 -4.16 34.28
CA LYS A 564 18.72 -4.99 34.59
C LYS A 564 18.26 -5.76 33.36
N SER A 565 17.74 -6.97 33.59
CA SER A 565 17.06 -7.79 32.58
C SER A 565 15.56 -7.78 32.86
N LEU A 566 14.76 -7.53 31.84
CA LEU A 566 13.29 -7.55 31.88
C LEU A 566 12.77 -8.65 30.95
N LYS A 567 11.79 -9.43 31.40
CA LYS A 567 11.08 -10.35 30.52
C LYS A 567 9.74 -9.77 30.11
N LEU A 568 9.40 -9.90 28.84
CA LEU A 568 8.17 -9.39 28.27
C LEU A 568 7.38 -10.50 27.60
N HIS A 569 6.15 -10.71 28.08
CA HIS A 569 5.21 -11.67 27.54
C HIS A 569 4.48 -11.11 26.32
N VAL A 570 4.36 -11.92 25.29
CA VAL A 570 3.55 -11.64 24.10
C VAL A 570 2.42 -12.65 24.10
N GLY A 571 1.17 -12.18 24.19
CA GLY A 571 0.00 -13.07 24.20
C GLY A 571 -0.25 -13.74 22.86
N ASP A 572 0.08 -13.07 21.75
CA ASP A 572 0.06 -13.65 20.41
C ASP A 572 1.13 -12.99 19.54
N ALA A 573 2.18 -13.77 19.23
CA ALA A 573 3.30 -13.34 18.41
C ALA A 573 2.87 -12.95 16.99
N SER A 574 1.82 -13.55 16.43
CA SER A 574 1.34 -13.28 15.07
C SER A 574 0.60 -11.94 14.93
N HIS A 575 0.12 -11.38 16.05
CA HIS A 575 -0.57 -10.09 16.12
C HIS A 575 0.23 -9.03 16.89
N ALA A 576 1.50 -9.30 17.21
CA ALA A 576 2.33 -8.34 17.91
C ALA A 576 2.58 -7.10 17.04
N ILE A 577 2.43 -5.91 17.63
CA ILE A 577 2.72 -4.65 16.94
C ILE A 577 4.24 -4.48 16.85
N VAL A 578 4.78 -4.73 15.65
CA VAL A 578 6.20 -4.65 15.33
C VAL A 578 6.45 -3.46 14.42
N MET A 579 7.48 -2.68 14.74
CA MET A 579 8.00 -1.60 13.90
C MET A 579 9.48 -1.91 13.57
N GLY A 580 9.95 -1.52 12.38
CA GLY A 580 11.33 -1.78 11.95
C GLY A 580 11.64 -3.23 11.55
N ALA A 581 10.64 -4.11 11.44
CA ALA A 581 10.75 -5.47 10.89
C ALA A 581 9.40 -5.98 10.34
N ASP A 582 9.44 -6.92 9.37
CA ASP A 582 8.26 -7.38 8.62
C ASP A 582 7.20 -8.09 9.46
N GLN A 583 7.64 -8.85 10.45
CA GLN A 583 6.80 -9.62 11.36
C GLN A 583 7.58 -9.96 12.61
N PHE A 584 6.88 -10.30 13.68
CA PHE A 584 7.51 -10.83 14.89
C PHE A 584 8.32 -12.08 14.56
N SER A 585 9.58 -12.13 14.99
CA SER A 585 10.45 -13.27 14.71
C SER A 585 11.05 -13.83 15.99
N CYS A 586 10.93 -15.15 16.12
CA CYS A 586 11.56 -15.94 17.18
C CYS A 586 13.09 -16.00 17.04
N ASP A 587 13.63 -15.65 15.86
CA ASP A 587 15.07 -15.65 15.58
C ASP A 587 15.78 -14.37 16.02
N TRP A 588 15.02 -13.36 16.47
CA TRP A 588 15.61 -12.09 16.88
C TRP A 588 16.54 -12.25 18.08
N LYS A 589 17.79 -11.82 17.89
CA LYS A 589 18.83 -11.84 18.92
C LYS A 589 19.75 -10.64 18.76
N ASN A 590 20.16 -10.05 19.88
CA ASN A 590 21.11 -8.94 19.95
C ASN A 590 20.70 -7.70 19.13
N LYS A 591 19.41 -7.36 19.10
CA LYS A 591 18.90 -6.16 18.42
C LYS A 591 18.73 -4.99 19.39
N ASN A 592 19.00 -3.78 18.95
CA ASN A 592 18.60 -2.59 19.71
C ASN A 592 17.09 -2.43 19.53
N VAL A 593 16.39 -2.11 20.61
CA VAL A 593 14.92 -2.08 20.61
C VAL A 593 14.38 -0.93 21.44
N ALA A 594 13.28 -0.37 20.98
CA ALA A 594 12.41 0.51 21.76
C ALA A 594 11.08 -0.22 22.00
N ILE A 595 10.61 -0.23 23.24
CA ILE A 595 9.50 -1.10 23.64
C ILE A 595 8.49 -0.34 24.48
N ASN A 596 7.22 -0.53 24.16
CA ASN A 596 6.08 -0.19 25.01
C ASN A 596 5.55 -1.48 25.68
N TYR A 597 5.36 -1.46 27.00
CA TYR A 597 4.88 -2.62 27.76
C TYR A 597 4.02 -2.24 28.96
N ARG A 598 3.20 -3.17 29.48
CA ARG A 598 2.45 -3.01 30.73
C ARG A 598 3.11 -3.83 31.83
N GLU A 599 3.35 -3.24 33.00
CA GLU A 599 4.07 -3.90 34.09
C GLU A 599 3.21 -4.90 34.86
N ARG A 600 3.71 -6.12 35.00
CA ARG A 600 3.09 -7.20 35.77
C ARG A 600 3.49 -7.13 37.25
N PRO A 601 2.68 -7.69 38.17
CA PRO A 601 2.96 -7.66 39.61
C PRO A 601 4.27 -8.34 40.03
N ASP A 602 4.79 -9.25 39.21
CA ASP A 602 6.04 -9.99 39.38
C ASP A 602 7.30 -9.21 38.93
N GLY A 603 7.12 -8.01 38.37
CA GLY A 603 8.22 -7.15 37.89
C GLY A 603 8.58 -7.36 36.41
N ASP A 604 7.95 -8.32 35.73
CA ASP A 604 8.02 -8.49 34.29
C ASP A 604 6.96 -7.63 33.58
N GLY A 605 6.72 -7.86 32.29
CA GLY A 605 5.76 -7.05 31.53
C GLY A 605 5.01 -7.80 30.45
N ASP A 606 3.89 -7.23 30.01
CA ASP A 606 3.17 -7.61 28.79
C ASP A 606 3.56 -6.66 27.66
N LEU A 607 4.04 -7.19 26.55
CA LEU A 607 4.44 -6.42 25.38
C LEU A 607 3.22 -5.73 24.74
N VAL A 608 3.33 -4.43 24.49
CA VAL A 608 2.32 -3.65 23.75
C VAL A 608 2.81 -3.41 22.32
N SER A 609 4.04 -2.92 22.17
CA SER A 609 4.70 -2.83 20.86
C SER A 609 6.21 -2.90 20.98
N ILE A 610 6.87 -3.36 19.92
CA ILE A 610 8.32 -3.41 19.80
C ILE A 610 8.79 -2.79 18.50
N GLU A 611 9.78 -1.92 18.59
CA GLU A 611 10.48 -1.32 17.46
C GLU A 611 11.90 -1.91 17.42
N ILE A 612 12.27 -2.51 16.30
CA ILE A 612 13.62 -2.97 16.00
C ILE A 612 14.41 -1.82 15.38
N GLN A 613 15.55 -1.48 15.99
CA GLN A 613 16.42 -0.36 15.60
C GLN A 613 17.67 -0.79 14.83
#